data_AF-A0A6G1HQR4-F1
#
_entry.id   AF-A0A6G1HQR4-F1
#
_cell.length_a   1.000
_cell.length_b   1.000
_cell.length_c   1.000
_cell.angle_alpha   90.00
_cell.angle_beta   90.00
_cell.angle_gamma   90.00
#
_symmetry.space_group_name_H-M   'P 1'
#
loop_
_entity.id
_entity.type
_entity.pdbx_description
1 polymer ?
#
loop_
_entity_poly.entity_id
_entity_poly.type
_entity_poly.pdbx_seq_one_letter_code
_entity_poly.pdbx_strand_id
1 'polypeptide(L)'
;CKPVTILFGRGTTESGIPDALGGTVGPALRTQATKKGWAIEGIKYDASLAGIYCLGMPGGVACIDQLSKLVQRCPNTKVILSGYSQGAMVARICAAWSKEPAQKQIAGLALFGDPFNGAAVKGVPKENVKTWCTSGDGVCKGDFSISAAHLAY
;
A
#
# COMPACT_ATOMS: atom_id res chain seq x y z
N CYS A 1 -2.20 -18.61 -9.79
CA CYS A 1 -1.76 -17.28 -9.30
C CYS A 1 -0.24 -17.21 -9.30
N LYS A 2 0.35 -16.02 -9.30
CA LYS A 2 1.80 -15.85 -9.11
C LYS A 2 2.19 -16.25 -7.67
N PRO A 3 3.46 -16.61 -7.39
CA PRO A 3 3.90 -16.96 -6.04
C PRO A 3 3.82 -15.78 -5.05
N VAL A 4 3.88 -14.55 -5.57
CA VAL A 4 3.71 -13.31 -4.80
C VAL A 4 2.75 -12.40 -5.54
N THR A 5 1.84 -11.78 -4.79
CA THR A 5 0.97 -10.69 -5.26
C THR A 5 1.18 -9.45 -4.40
N ILE A 6 1.42 -8.31 -5.02
CA ILE A 6 1.44 -7.01 -4.36
C ILE A 6 0.04 -6.40 -4.42
N LEU A 7 -0.54 -5.99 -3.29
CA LEU A 7 -1.68 -5.07 -3.28
C LEU A 7 -1.16 -3.65 -3.05
N PHE A 8 -1.40 -2.75 -4.00
CA PHE A 8 -0.81 -1.41 -4.00
C PHE A 8 -1.87 -0.31 -3.81
N GLY A 9 -1.71 0.54 -2.79
CA GLY A 9 -2.49 1.76 -2.61
C GLY A 9 -1.81 2.98 -3.23
N ARG A 10 -2.53 3.75 -4.05
CA ARG A 10 -2.03 4.98 -4.69
C ARG A 10 -2.08 6.23 -3.79
N GLY A 11 -1.36 7.27 -4.15
CA GLY A 11 -1.37 8.55 -3.46
C GLY A 11 -2.70 9.30 -3.59
N THR A 12 -2.90 10.29 -2.73
CA THR A 12 -4.09 11.16 -2.78
C THR A 12 -4.19 11.84 -4.14
N THR A 13 -5.41 11.92 -4.68
CA THR A 13 -5.75 12.46 -6.01
C THR A 13 -5.15 11.75 -7.21
N GLU A 14 -4.36 10.68 -7.03
CA GLU A 14 -3.85 9.92 -8.18
C GLU A 14 -4.98 9.24 -8.95
N SER A 15 -4.83 9.18 -10.27
CA SER A 15 -5.80 8.51 -11.15
C SER A 15 -5.90 7.01 -10.83
N GLY A 16 -7.13 6.49 -10.87
CA GLY A 16 -7.40 5.06 -10.76
C GLY A 16 -7.27 4.30 -12.08
N ILE A 17 -7.01 4.98 -13.21
CA ILE A 17 -7.06 4.37 -14.54
C ILE A 17 -5.65 4.11 -15.07
N PRO A 18 -5.39 2.95 -15.71
CA PRO A 18 -6.35 1.84 -15.94
C PRO A 18 -6.48 0.86 -14.76
N ASP A 19 -5.44 0.75 -13.92
CA ASP A 19 -5.28 -0.40 -13.02
C ASP A 19 -5.27 -0.05 -11.53
N ALA A 20 -5.72 1.16 -11.17
CA ALA A 20 -5.68 1.73 -9.82
C ALA A 20 -4.28 1.89 -9.20
N LEU A 21 -3.24 1.95 -10.04
CA LEU A 21 -1.85 2.04 -9.60
C LEU A 21 -1.33 3.48 -9.43
N GLY A 22 -2.10 4.50 -9.81
CA GLY A 22 -1.59 5.87 -9.84
C GLY A 22 -0.48 6.06 -10.88
N GLY A 23 0.19 7.21 -10.84
CA GLY A 23 1.23 7.63 -11.77
C GLY A 23 2.62 7.71 -11.16
N THR A 24 2.75 7.88 -9.83
CA THR A 24 4.05 8.06 -9.16
C THR A 24 4.77 6.73 -8.95
N VAL A 25 4.39 5.94 -7.94
CA VAL A 25 5.13 4.72 -7.55
C VAL A 25 4.66 3.47 -8.29
N GLY A 26 3.34 3.33 -8.50
CA GLY A 26 2.74 2.10 -9.00
C GLY A 26 3.28 1.59 -10.34
N PRO A 27 3.49 2.44 -11.38
CA PRO A 27 4.03 2.00 -12.66
C PRO A 27 5.44 1.40 -12.58
N ALA A 28 6.34 2.03 -11.82
CA ALA A 28 7.70 1.53 -11.61
C ALA A 28 7.68 0.23 -10.79
N LEU A 29 6.85 0.17 -9.74
CA LEU A 29 6.69 -1.03 -8.92
C LEU A 29 6.15 -2.20 -9.75
N ARG A 30 5.17 -1.96 -10.63
CA ARG A 30 4.65 -2.97 -11.56
C ARG A 30 5.75 -3.53 -12.46
N THR A 31 6.58 -2.65 -13.03
CA THR A 31 7.72 -3.06 -13.86
C THR A 31 8.64 -4.02 -13.11
N GLN A 32 8.98 -3.71 -11.86
CA GLN A 32 9.85 -4.56 -11.03
C GLN A 32 9.18 -5.87 -10.62
N ALA A 33 7.90 -5.82 -10.23
CA ALA A 33 7.12 -7.01 -9.91
C ALA A 33 7.08 -8.00 -11.08
N THR A 34 6.79 -7.50 -12.29
CA THR A 34 6.76 -8.32 -13.52
C THR A 34 8.12 -8.96 -13.81
N LYS A 35 9.23 -8.20 -13.66
CA LYS A 35 10.60 -8.75 -13.81
C LYS A 35 10.91 -9.87 -12.82
N LYS A 36 10.31 -9.85 -11.63
CA LYS A 36 10.42 -10.90 -10.60
C LYS A 36 9.41 -12.04 -10.80
N GLY A 37 8.55 -11.97 -11.81
CA GLY A 37 7.47 -12.94 -12.03
C GLY A 37 6.35 -12.84 -10.99
N TRP A 38 6.20 -11.69 -10.32
CA TRP A 38 5.16 -11.42 -9.33
C TRP A 38 3.94 -10.75 -9.98
N ALA A 39 2.81 -10.79 -9.29
CA ALA A 39 1.62 -10.04 -9.64
C ALA A 39 1.56 -8.72 -8.85
N ILE A 40 0.84 -7.74 -9.37
CA ILE A 40 0.46 -6.52 -8.66
C ILE A 40 -0.98 -6.18 -9.01
N GLU A 41 -1.78 -5.82 -8.01
CA GLU A 41 -3.16 -5.34 -8.16
C GLU A 41 -3.28 -4.01 -7.42
N GLY A 42 -3.82 -2.98 -8.08
CA GLY A 42 -4.16 -1.73 -7.42
C GLY A 42 -5.35 -1.92 -6.47
N ILE A 43 -5.28 -1.31 -5.28
CA ILE A 43 -6.39 -1.28 -4.33
C ILE A 43 -7.46 -0.33 -4.89
N LYS A 44 -8.71 -0.81 -4.94
CA LYS A 44 -9.83 -0.05 -5.50
C LYS A 44 -10.48 0.84 -4.43
N TYR A 45 -10.13 2.12 -4.44
CA TYR A 45 -10.69 3.17 -3.57
C TYR A 45 -10.54 4.54 -4.24
N ASP A 46 -11.14 5.59 -3.69
CA ASP A 46 -11.20 6.91 -4.36
C ASP A 46 -9.90 7.72 -4.30
N ALA A 47 -9.00 7.39 -3.37
CA ALA A 47 -7.79 8.18 -3.08
C ALA A 47 -8.09 9.68 -2.86
N SER A 48 -9.22 10.01 -2.24
CA SER A 48 -9.71 11.39 -2.13
C SER A 48 -9.04 12.18 -1.00
N LEU A 49 -9.23 13.50 -1.00
CA LEU A 49 -8.84 14.36 0.12
C LEU A 49 -9.59 13.99 1.41
N ALA A 50 -10.89 13.70 1.31
CA ALA A 50 -11.65 13.19 2.46
C ALA A 50 -11.04 11.88 3.00
N GLY A 51 -10.54 11.02 2.11
CA GLY A 51 -9.83 9.79 2.46
C GLY A 51 -8.54 10.04 3.25
N ILE A 52 -7.70 11.00 2.85
CA ILE A 52 -6.44 11.29 3.57
C ILE A 52 -6.74 11.87 4.96
N TYR A 53 -7.73 12.77 5.06
CA TYR A 53 -8.15 13.37 6.33
C TYR A 53 -8.81 12.35 7.26
N CYS A 54 -9.42 11.30 6.71
CA CYS A 54 -9.89 10.13 7.45
C CYS A 54 -8.80 9.04 7.61
N LEU A 55 -7.52 9.45 7.63
CA LEU A 55 -6.36 8.58 7.89
C LEU A 55 -6.25 7.37 6.94
N GLY A 56 -6.80 7.46 5.72
CA GLY A 56 -6.84 6.36 4.76
C GLY A 56 -7.83 5.24 5.09
N MET A 57 -8.69 5.41 6.11
CA MET A 57 -9.61 4.37 6.58
C MET A 57 -10.54 3.82 5.49
N PRO A 58 -11.19 4.64 4.63
CA PRO A 58 -12.05 4.10 3.57
C PRO A 58 -11.29 3.17 2.61
N GLY A 59 -10.07 3.55 2.21
CA GLY A 59 -9.21 2.71 1.37
C GLY A 59 -8.71 1.47 2.09
N GLY A 60 -8.42 1.56 3.39
CA GLY A 60 -8.05 0.42 4.23
C GLY A 60 -9.13 -0.64 4.28
N VAL A 61 -10.40 -0.25 4.47
CA VAL A 61 -11.55 -1.16 4.44
C VAL A 61 -11.69 -1.82 3.06
N ALA A 62 -11.56 -1.04 1.98
CA ALA A 62 -11.58 -1.58 0.62
C ALA A 62 -10.45 -2.60 0.39
N CYS A 63 -9.25 -2.34 0.91
CA CYS A 63 -8.13 -3.28 0.85
C CYS A 63 -8.44 -4.59 1.59
N ILE A 64 -9.08 -4.54 2.76
CA ILE A 64 -9.40 -5.76 3.54
C ILE A 64 -10.33 -6.68 2.75
N ASP A 65 -11.36 -6.12 2.11
CA ASP A 65 -12.27 -6.88 1.24
C ASP A 65 -11.52 -7.45 0.02
N GLN A 66 -10.70 -6.63 -0.65
CA GLN A 66 -9.92 -7.05 -1.81
C GLN A 66 -8.89 -8.15 -1.45
N LEU A 67 -8.23 -8.02 -0.31
CA LEU A 67 -7.30 -9.02 0.22
C LEU A 67 -8.02 -10.34 0.50
N SER A 68 -9.18 -10.30 1.15
CA SER A 68 -10.00 -11.51 1.40
C SER A 68 -10.33 -12.24 0.11
N LYS A 69 -10.76 -11.52 -0.93
CA LYS A 69 -11.04 -12.08 -2.26
C LYS A 69 -9.79 -12.62 -2.94
N LEU A 70 -8.66 -11.92 -2.82
CA LEU A 70 -7.38 -12.35 -3.37
C LEU A 70 -6.95 -13.69 -2.77
N VAL A 71 -6.95 -13.82 -1.44
CA VAL A 71 -6.49 -15.06 -0.78
C VAL A 71 -7.42 -16.24 -1.04
N GLN A 72 -8.71 -16.00 -1.28
CA GLN A 72 -9.65 -17.05 -1.71
C GLN A 72 -9.34 -17.52 -3.14
N ARG A 73 -9.09 -16.59 -4.05
CA ARG A 73 -8.71 -16.88 -5.45
C ARG A 73 -7.31 -17.51 -5.55
N CYS A 74 -6.42 -17.15 -4.64
CA CYS A 74 -5.00 -17.46 -4.69
C CYS A 74 -4.48 -17.96 -3.32
N PRO A 75 -4.94 -19.11 -2.81
CA PRO A 75 -4.67 -19.54 -1.43
C PRO A 75 -3.18 -19.79 -1.12
N ASN A 76 -2.34 -19.94 -2.14
CA ASN A 76 -0.90 -20.17 -1.99
C ASN A 76 -0.05 -18.94 -2.30
N THR A 77 -0.64 -17.79 -2.65
CA THR A 77 0.14 -16.58 -2.93
C THR A 77 0.61 -15.96 -1.61
N LYS A 78 1.85 -15.47 -1.58
CA LYS A 78 2.28 -14.54 -0.52
C LYS A 78 1.85 -13.13 -0.91
N VAL A 79 1.33 -12.38 0.05
CA VAL A 79 0.87 -11.01 -0.19
C VAL A 79 1.87 -10.01 0.37
N ILE A 80 2.28 -9.06 -0.45
CA ILE A 80 2.97 -7.85 0.02
C ILE A 80 1.95 -6.71 -0.05
N LEU A 81 1.72 -6.03 1.07
CA LEU A 81 0.92 -4.81 1.07
C LEU A 81 1.85 -3.62 0.82
N SER A 82 1.50 -2.79 -0.15
CA SER A 82 2.33 -1.67 -0.56
C SER A 82 1.49 -0.43 -0.75
N GLY A 83 2.10 0.74 -0.63
CA GLY A 83 1.42 1.97 -0.97
C GLY A 83 2.26 3.21 -0.85
N TYR A 84 1.78 4.26 -1.50
CA TYR A 84 2.40 5.57 -1.55
C TYR A 84 1.49 6.62 -0.90
N SER A 85 2.03 7.47 -0.02
CA SER A 85 1.29 8.57 0.61
C SER A 85 0.04 8.06 1.36
N GLN A 86 -1.18 8.49 0.98
CA GLN A 86 -2.43 7.88 1.48
C GLN A 86 -2.45 6.36 1.38
N GLY A 87 -1.95 5.83 0.27
CA GLY A 87 -1.87 4.41 0.02
C GLY A 87 -1.02 3.65 1.03
N ALA A 88 0.00 4.29 1.61
CA ALA A 88 0.78 3.70 2.69
C ALA A 88 -0.05 3.52 3.97
N MET A 89 -0.88 4.52 4.31
CA MET A 89 -1.85 4.38 5.41
C MET A 89 -2.86 3.27 5.12
N VAL A 90 -3.39 3.21 3.90
CA VAL A 90 -4.30 2.16 3.44
C VAL A 90 -3.69 0.77 3.64
N ALA A 91 -2.43 0.55 3.22
CA ALA A 91 -1.72 -0.70 3.38
C ALA A 91 -1.53 -1.09 4.85
N ARG A 92 -1.17 -0.12 5.71
CA ARG A 92 -1.03 -0.33 7.16
C ARG A 92 -2.35 -0.74 7.81
N ILE A 93 -3.46 -0.06 7.49
CA ILE A 93 -4.79 -0.39 8.01
C ILE A 93 -5.20 -1.79 7.54
N CYS A 94 -4.99 -2.10 6.27
CA CYS A 94 -5.30 -3.41 5.70
C CYS A 94 -4.57 -4.54 6.44
N ALA A 95 -3.28 -4.36 6.72
CA ALA A 95 -2.50 -5.32 7.50
C ALA A 95 -3.04 -5.49 8.93
N ALA A 96 -3.25 -4.37 9.63
CA ALA A 96 -3.60 -4.34 11.03
C ALA A 96 -5.01 -4.91 11.33
N TRP A 97 -5.93 -4.80 10.38
CA TRP A 97 -7.35 -5.09 10.59
C TRP A 97 -7.91 -6.21 9.70
N SER A 98 -7.11 -6.78 8.79
CA SER A 98 -7.47 -8.01 8.10
C SER A 98 -7.64 -9.17 9.09
N LYS A 99 -8.51 -10.13 8.73
CA LYS A 99 -8.78 -11.32 9.53
C LYS A 99 -8.12 -12.55 8.92
N GLU A 100 -7.94 -13.60 9.71
CA GLU A 100 -7.56 -14.91 9.18
C GLU A 100 -8.65 -15.46 8.22
N PRO A 101 -8.25 -16.24 7.19
CA PRO A 101 -6.88 -16.65 6.86
C PRO A 101 -6.05 -15.60 6.11
N ALA A 102 -6.67 -14.50 5.67
CA ALA A 102 -6.04 -13.49 4.82
C ALA A 102 -4.81 -12.84 5.47
N GLN A 103 -4.91 -12.49 6.75
CA GLN A 103 -3.82 -11.87 7.50
C GLN A 103 -2.54 -12.73 7.53
N LYS A 104 -2.68 -14.07 7.59
CA LYS A 104 -1.55 -15.01 7.60
C LYS A 104 -0.77 -15.07 6.27
N GLN A 105 -1.37 -14.62 5.17
CA GLN A 105 -0.68 -14.59 3.87
C GLN A 105 0.12 -13.30 3.66
N ILE A 106 0.01 -12.32 4.56
CA ILE A 106 0.77 -11.07 4.49
C ILE A 106 2.22 -11.36 4.87
N ALA A 107 3.12 -11.27 3.90
CA ALA A 107 4.55 -11.47 4.07
C ALA A 107 5.26 -10.20 4.57
N GLY A 108 4.70 -9.02 4.33
CA GLY A 108 5.29 -7.75 4.77
C GLY A 108 4.69 -6.53 4.09
N LEU A 109 5.23 -5.36 4.45
CA LEU A 109 4.84 -4.06 3.93
C LEU A 109 6.01 -3.35 3.23
N ALA A 110 5.71 -2.71 2.11
CA ALA A 110 6.63 -1.88 1.33
C ALA A 110 6.00 -0.49 1.11
N LEU A 111 6.43 0.52 1.86
CA LEU A 111 5.72 1.80 2.00
C LEU A 111 6.56 2.98 1.50
N PHE A 112 5.96 3.91 0.77
CA PHE A 112 6.63 5.06 0.15
C PHE A 112 5.96 6.35 0.61
N GLY A 113 6.72 7.34 1.08
CA GLY A 113 6.14 8.62 1.54
C GLY A 113 5.09 8.44 2.63
N ASP A 114 5.37 7.56 3.60
CA ASP A 114 4.40 7.05 4.55
C ASP A 114 4.10 8.03 5.69
N PRO A 115 2.84 8.52 5.82
CA PRO A 115 2.46 9.43 6.91
C PRO A 115 2.65 8.84 8.32
N PHE A 116 2.67 7.51 8.43
CA PHE A 116 2.86 6.79 9.70
C PHE A 116 4.25 6.15 9.81
N ASN A 117 5.24 6.74 9.14
CA ASN A 117 6.62 6.26 9.20
C ASN A 117 7.09 6.08 10.66
N GLY A 118 7.75 4.95 10.94
CA GLY A 118 8.22 4.58 12.27
C GLY A 118 7.16 3.96 13.20
N ALA A 119 5.86 4.08 12.90
CA ALA A 119 4.81 3.46 13.71
C ALA A 119 4.79 1.93 13.50
N ALA A 120 4.49 1.19 14.57
CA ALA A 120 4.28 -0.26 14.50
C ALA A 120 2.99 -0.60 13.73
N VAL A 121 2.98 -1.76 13.07
CA VAL A 121 1.80 -2.29 12.38
C VAL A 121 1.34 -3.53 13.14
N LYS A 122 0.11 -3.50 13.67
CA LYS A 122 -0.45 -4.63 14.42
C LYS A 122 -0.40 -5.91 13.57
N GLY A 123 0.10 -7.00 14.14
CA GLY A 123 0.15 -8.29 13.47
C GLY A 123 1.27 -8.45 12.43
N VAL A 124 2.15 -7.45 12.26
CA VAL A 124 3.29 -7.53 11.34
C VAL A 124 4.59 -7.23 12.09
N PRO A 125 5.57 -8.15 12.08
CA PRO A 125 6.88 -7.91 12.68
C PRO A 125 7.57 -6.69 12.05
N LYS A 126 8.33 -5.93 12.86
CA LYS A 126 8.97 -4.68 12.43
C LYS A 126 9.93 -4.89 11.26
N GLU A 127 10.66 -6.01 11.27
CA GLU A 127 11.57 -6.44 10.21
C GLU A 127 10.88 -6.70 8.87
N ASN A 128 9.57 -6.95 8.88
CA ASN A 128 8.75 -7.15 7.68
C ASN A 128 8.10 -5.86 7.20
N VAL A 129 8.41 -4.71 7.79
CA VAL A 129 7.95 -3.39 7.36
C VAL A 129 9.13 -2.60 6.83
N LYS A 130 9.14 -2.34 5.51
CA LYS A 130 10.12 -1.46 4.87
C LYS A 130 9.43 -0.17 4.43
N THR A 131 9.89 0.94 4.96
CA THR A 131 9.46 2.28 4.56
C THR A 131 10.60 3.02 3.86
N TRP A 132 10.30 3.66 2.73
CA TRP A 132 11.14 4.62 2.04
C TRP A 132 10.55 6.02 2.25
N CYS A 133 11.37 6.90 2.82
CA CYS A 133 11.05 8.29 3.06
C CYS A 133 12.21 9.15 2.54
N THR A 134 11.97 9.89 1.46
CA THR A 134 12.98 10.75 0.83
C THR A 134 13.32 11.91 1.76
N SER A 135 14.60 12.30 1.81
CA SER A 135 15.01 13.46 2.59
C SER A 135 14.27 14.72 2.11
N GLY A 136 13.65 15.45 3.03
CA GLY A 136 12.82 16.62 2.72
C GLY A 136 11.34 16.31 2.45
N ASP A 137 10.93 15.05 2.52
CA ASP A 137 9.50 14.69 2.53
C ASP A 137 8.90 14.96 3.92
N GLY A 138 8.07 16.00 4.03
CA GLY A 138 7.37 16.34 5.27
C GLY A 138 6.24 15.37 5.61
N VAL A 139 5.68 14.68 4.62
CA VAL A 139 4.64 13.65 4.86
C VAL A 139 5.14 12.55 5.76
N CYS A 140 6.40 12.14 5.57
CA CYS A 140 7.06 11.15 6.41
C CYS A 140 7.26 11.57 7.88
N LYS A 141 7.03 12.84 8.22
CA LYS A 141 7.07 13.36 9.59
C LYS A 141 5.67 13.53 10.19
N GLY A 142 4.63 13.19 9.45
CA GLY A 142 3.23 13.40 9.82
C GLY A 142 2.66 14.75 9.35
N ASP A 143 3.42 15.51 8.56
CA ASP A 143 3.01 16.84 8.08
C ASP A 143 2.29 16.70 6.74
N PHE A 144 1.24 17.50 6.47
CA PHE A 144 0.66 17.59 5.13
C PHE A 144 1.47 18.49 4.17
N SER A 145 2.80 18.34 4.19
CA SER A 145 3.72 19.14 3.37
C SER A 145 4.14 18.37 2.12
N ILE A 146 3.46 18.64 1.01
CA ILE A 146 3.77 18.04 -0.30
C ILE A 146 4.91 18.83 -0.95
N SER A 147 6.13 18.32 -0.79
CA SER A 147 7.33 18.87 -1.43
C SER A 147 7.70 18.07 -2.68
N ALA A 148 8.65 18.58 -3.48
CA ALA A 148 9.22 17.82 -4.60
C ALA A 148 9.81 16.47 -4.15
N ALA A 149 10.32 16.39 -2.92
CA ALA A 149 10.82 15.14 -2.35
C ALA A 149 9.71 14.09 -2.18
N HIS A 150 8.48 14.50 -1.87
CA HIS A 150 7.34 13.59 -1.77
C HIS A 150 6.94 13.00 -3.14
N LEU A 151 7.27 13.68 -4.24
CA LEU A 151 6.90 13.27 -5.60
C LEU A 151 7.99 12.45 -6.31
N ALA A 152 9.13 12.21 -5.66
CA ALA A 152 10.36 11.67 -6.28
C ALA A 152 10.71 10.24 -5.82
N TYR A 153 9.69 9.38 -5.62
CA TYR A 153 9.85 7.98 -5.22
C TYR A 153 10.02 7.00 -6.38
#